data_AF-A0A173KRE4-F1
#
_entry.id   AF-A0A173KRE4-F1
#
_cell.length_a   1.000
_cell.length_b   1.000
_cell.length_c   1.000
_cell.angle_alpha   90.00
_cell.angle_beta   90.00
_cell.angle_gamma   90.00
#
_symmetry.space_group_name_H-M   'P 1'
#
loop_
_entity.id
_entity.type
_entity.pdbx_description
1 polymer ?
#
loop_
_entity_poly.entity_id
_entity_poly.type
_entity_poly.pdbx_seq_one_letter_code
_entity_poly.pdbx_strand_id
1 'polypeptide(L)' 'MTGNTDARYLFRRAREEAAKANNALARHASAEEVAAHRELALRYKVRALAASCPDQVLHDAMENFDMPGDRGAGKSAH' A
#
# COMPACT_ATOMS: atom_id res chain seq x y z
N MET A 1 -22.70 6.72 -7.52
CA MET A 1 -21.72 7.74 -7.10
C MET A 1 -20.57 7.04 -6.38
N THR A 2 -19.52 6.67 -7.10
CA THR A 2 -18.29 6.14 -6.51
C THR A 2 -17.59 7.31 -5.83
N GLY A 3 -17.82 7.44 -4.52
CA GLY A 3 -17.31 8.54 -3.71
C GLY A 3 -15.81 8.65 -3.89
N ASN A 4 -15.38 9.72 -4.58
CA ASN A 4 -14.00 10.10 -4.72
C ASN A 4 -13.47 10.37 -3.31
N THR A 5 -13.03 9.32 -2.64
CA THR A 5 -12.67 9.38 -1.25
C THR A 5 -11.33 10.07 -1.21
N ASP A 6 -11.34 11.34 -0.80
CA ASP A 6 -10.17 12.21 -0.84
C ASP A 6 -8.96 11.48 -0.25
N ALA A 7 -7.93 11.28 -1.05
CA ALA A 7 -6.72 10.61 -0.63
C ALA A 7 -6.10 11.26 0.62
N ARG A 8 -6.27 12.59 0.79
CA ARG A 8 -5.85 13.30 2.00
C ARG A 8 -6.60 12.83 3.23
N TYR A 9 -7.90 12.57 3.11
CA TYR A 9 -8.69 11.99 4.19
C TYR A 9 -8.21 10.58 4.52
N LEU A 10 -7.97 9.75 3.51
CA LEU A 10 -7.49 8.37 3.71
C LEU A 10 -6.10 8.33 4.37
N PHE A 11 -5.17 9.18 3.95
CA PHE A 11 -3.86 9.30 4.61
C PHE A 11 -3.97 9.79 6.05
N ARG A 12 -4.89 10.73 6.34
CA ARG A 12 -5.14 11.18 7.71
C ARG A 12 -5.63 10.02 8.59
N ARG A 13 -6.62 9.26 8.12
CA ARG A 13 -7.13 8.08 8.82
C ARG A 13 -6.06 7.01 9.03
N ALA A 14 -5.21 6.76 8.04
CA ALA A 14 -4.08 5.84 8.17
C ALA A 14 -3.13 6.25 9.30
N ARG A 15 -2.83 7.56 9.42
CA ARG A 15 -1.98 8.10 10.50
C ARG A 15 -2.65 8.00 11.87
N GLU A 16 -3.94 8.30 11.95
CA GLU A 16 -4.71 8.18 13.20
C GLU A 16 -4.72 6.74 13.72
N GLU A 17 -4.96 5.76 12.86
CA GLU A 17 -4.94 4.33 13.27
C GLU A 17 -3.53 3.85 13.63
N ALA A 18 -2.49 4.32 12.94
CA ALA A 18 -1.10 4.04 13.34
C ALA A 18 -0.77 4.62 14.72
N ALA A 19 -1.25 5.84 15.02
CA ALA A 19 -1.07 6.45 16.33
C ALA A 19 -1.82 5.66 17.43
N LYS A 20 -3.02 5.16 17.14
CA LYS A 20 -3.76 4.27 18.06
C LYS A 20 -3.01 2.96 18.31
N ALA A 21 -2.42 2.35 17.29
CA ALA A 21 -1.57 1.16 17.46
C ALA A 21 -0.38 1.45 18.39
N ASN A 22 0.27 2.61 18.23
CA ASN A 22 1.39 3.02 19.09
C ASN A 22 0.93 3.28 20.53
N ASN A 23 -0.22 3.92 20.71
CA ASN A 23 -0.80 4.14 22.05
C ASN A 23 -1.19 2.81 22.71
N ALA A 24 -1.77 1.87 21.95
CA ALA A 24 -2.11 0.52 22.42
C ALA A 24 -0.85 -0.24 22.84
N LEU A 25 0.24 -0.14 22.07
CA LEU A 25 1.54 -0.70 22.45
C LEU A 25 2.09 -0.07 23.74
N ALA A 26 2.06 1.27 23.85
CA ALA A 26 2.59 1.99 25.00
C ALA A 26 1.87 1.65 26.32
N ARG A 27 0.57 1.33 26.24
CA ARG A 27 -0.23 0.90 27.39
C ARG A 27 -0.27 -0.62 27.60
N HIS A 28 0.57 -1.38 26.88
CA HIS A 28 0.61 -2.85 26.94
C HIS A 28 -0.75 -3.51 26.70
N ALA A 29 -1.50 -3.01 25.70
CA ALA A 29 -2.75 -3.62 25.25
C ALA A 29 -2.53 -5.03 24.68
N SER A 30 -3.61 -5.76 24.44
CA SER A 30 -3.54 -7.09 23.86
C SER A 30 -2.98 -7.07 22.43
N ALA A 31 -2.39 -8.17 22.01
CA ALA A 31 -1.81 -8.30 20.68
C ALA A 31 -2.87 -8.14 19.58
N GLU A 32 -4.10 -8.61 19.82
CA GLU A 32 -5.22 -8.49 18.88
C GLU A 32 -5.60 -7.02 18.65
N GLU A 33 -5.62 -6.21 19.71
CA GLU A 33 -5.96 -4.79 19.58
C GLU A 33 -4.90 -4.04 18.75
N VAL A 34 -3.62 -4.28 19.04
CA VAL A 34 -2.52 -3.68 18.27
C VAL A 34 -2.60 -4.10 16.80
N ALA A 35 -2.88 -5.39 16.54
CA ALA A 35 -3.03 -5.92 15.19
C ALA A 35 -4.20 -5.27 14.45
N ALA A 36 -5.35 -5.08 15.10
CA ALA A 36 -6.52 -4.45 14.51
C ALA A 36 -6.24 -3.01 14.04
N HIS A 37 -5.57 -2.20 14.88
CA HIS A 37 -5.20 -0.84 14.50
C HIS A 37 -4.17 -0.80 13.36
N ARG A 38 -3.19 -1.71 13.35
CA ARG A 38 -2.21 -1.82 12.26
C ARG A 38 -2.88 -2.21 10.94
N GLU A 39 -3.81 -3.16 10.98
CA GLU A 39 -4.55 -3.60 9.80
C GLU A 39 -5.39 -2.44 9.23
N LEU A 40 -6.11 -1.70 10.08
CA LEU A 40 -6.88 -0.54 9.65
C LEU A 40 -5.99 0.55 9.04
N ALA A 41 -4.85 0.85 9.67
CA ALA A 41 -3.88 1.80 9.14
C ALA A 41 -3.38 1.39 7.74
N LEU A 42 -3.07 0.10 7.55
CA LEU A 42 -2.63 -0.44 6.26
C LEU A 42 -3.74 -0.32 5.21
N ARG A 43 -4.97 -0.72 5.53
CA ARG A 43 -6.11 -0.65 4.60
C ARG A 43 -6.36 0.78 4.13
N TYR A 44 -6.34 1.77 5.03
CA TYR A 44 -6.49 3.18 4.67
C TYR A 44 -5.34 3.67 3.79
N LYS A 45 -4.09 3.29 4.11
CA LYS A 45 -2.92 3.68 3.32
C LYS A 45 -2.96 3.13 1.90
N VAL A 46 -3.31 1.85 1.73
CA VAL A 46 -3.45 1.20 0.41
C VAL A 46 -4.52 1.91 -0.41
N ARG A 47 -5.68 2.19 0.18
CA ARG A 47 -6.74 2.95 -0.50
C ARG A 47 -6.31 4.38 -0.84
N ALA A 48 -5.56 5.04 0.04
CA ALA A 48 -5.04 6.39 -0.21
C ALA A 48 -4.08 6.39 -1.41
N LEU A 49 -3.21 5.38 -1.49
CA LEU A 49 -2.27 5.22 -2.60
C LEU A 49 -3.03 4.95 -3.91
N ALA A 50 -3.98 4.02 -3.91
CA ALA A 50 -4.82 3.75 -5.08
C ALA A 50 -5.61 4.99 -5.55
N ALA A 51 -6.05 5.84 -4.63
CA ALA A 51 -6.74 7.10 -4.94
C ALA A 51 -5.78 8.25 -5.34
N SER A 52 -4.50 8.16 -5.00
CA SER A 52 -3.49 9.21 -5.27
C SER A 52 -2.68 8.95 -6.52
N CYS A 53 -2.58 7.69 -6.95
CA CYS A 53 -1.84 7.32 -8.14
C CYS A 53 -2.68 7.66 -9.38
N PRO A 54 -2.19 8.54 -10.27
CA PRO A 54 -2.71 8.59 -11.62
C PRO A 54 -2.42 7.22 -12.24
N ASP A 55 -3.44 6.56 -12.80
CA ASP A 55 -3.30 5.24 -13.44
C ASP A 55 -2.09 5.19 -14.39
N GLN A 56 -1.75 6.31 -15.05
CA GLN A 56 -0.57 6.44 -15.92
C GLN A 56 0.76 6.17 -15.21
N VAL A 57 1.03 6.74 -14.03
CA VAL A 57 2.36 6.64 -13.39
C VAL A 57 2.62 5.21 -12.90
N LEU A 58 1.57 4.50 -12.49
CA LEU A 58 1.65 3.12 -12.06
C LEU A 58 1.78 2.18 -13.26
N HIS A 59 1.08 2.47 -14.36
CA HIS A 59 1.24 1.77 -15.65
C HIS A 59 2.67 1.95 -16.20
N ASP A 60 3.17 3.19 -16.24
CA ASP A 60 4.53 3.52 -16.70
C ASP A 60 5.58 2.87 -15.80
N ALA A 61 5.37 2.85 -14.47
CA ALA A 61 6.30 2.18 -13.55
C ALA A 61 6.29 0.66 -13.74
N MET A 62 5.14 0.04 -14.06
CA MET A 62 5.04 -1.39 -14.36
C MET A 62 5.66 -1.76 -15.72
N GLU A 63 5.50 -0.92 -16.75
CA GLU A 63 6.17 -1.10 -18.05
C GLU A 63 7.70 -0.99 -17.94
N ASN A 64 8.20 -0.11 -17.07
CA ASN A 64 9.64 0.06 -16.84
C ASN A 64 10.23 -0.95 -15.86
N PHE A 65 9.40 -1.80 -15.23
CA PHE A 65 9.83 -2.91 -14.38
C PHE A 65 10.01 -4.18 -15.23
N ASP A 66 10.84 -4.11 -16.27
CA ASP A 66 11.37 -5.31 -16.91
C ASP A 66 12.13 -6.13 -15.86
N MET A 67 11.56 -7.27 -15.46
CA MET A 67 12.22 -8.24 -14.59
C MET A 67 13.56 -8.66 -15.22
N PRO A 68 14.72 -8.52 -14.55
CA PRO A 68 15.97 -9.05 -15.04
C PRO A 68 15.96 -10.56 -14.81
N GLY A 69 15.26 -11.28 -15.68
CA GLY A 69 14.90 -12.67 -15.43
C GLY A 69 14.46 -13.46 -16.65
N ASP A 70 14.90 -13.10 -17.86
CA ASP A 70 14.98 -14.08 -18.96
C ASP A 70 16.14 -13.78 -19.93
N ARG A 71 17.37 -13.78 -19.39
CA ARG A 71 18.54 -14.09 -20.20
C ARG A 71 18.81 -15.58 -20.09
N GLY A 72 18.10 -16.41 -20.85
CA GLY A 72 18.58 -17.76 -21.06
C GLY A 72 17.60 -18.78 -21.62
N ALA A 73 17.31 -18.73 -22.92
CA ALA A 73 17.12 -19.95 -23.68
C ALA A 73 17.46 -19.78 -25.16
N GLY A 74 18.54 -20.44 -25.58
CA GLY A 74 18.64 -21.03 -26.92
C GLY A 74 19.25 -20.18 -28.03
N LYS A 75 20.55 -20.36 -28.26
CA LYS A 75 21.09 -20.32 -29.62
C LYS A 75 20.26 -21.27 -30.50
N SER A 76 19.76 -20.78 -31.62
CA SER A 76 19.65 -21.61 -32.83
C SER A 76 20.25 -20.85 -33.98
N ALA A 77 21.39 -21.38 -34.42
CA ALA A 77 22.02 -21.02 -35.67
C ALA A 77 21.06 -21.39 -36.81
N HIS A 78 20.99 -20.52 -37.81
CA HIS A 78 20.66 -20.93 -39.16
C HIS A 78 21.52 -20.16 -40.15
#